data_AF-A0A1Q5WR54-F1
#
_entry.id   AF-A0A1Q5WR54-F1
#
_cell.length_a   1.000
_cell.length_b   1.000
_cell.length_c   1.000
_cell.angle_alpha   90.00
_cell.angle_beta   90.00
_cell.angle_gamma   90.00
#
_symmetry.space_group_name_H-M   'P 1'
#
loop_
_entity.id
_entity.type
_entity.pdbx_description
1 polymer ?
#
loop_
_entity_poly.entity_id
_entity_poly.type
_entity_poly.pdbx_seq_one_letter_code
_entity_poly.pdbx_strand_id
1 'polypeptide(L)'
;MQLVINFDRQLDEETYYLVDGLARTRRMKRDVTILSTIVPGKDVGIDGEFYYNPLDFSDSGQSIDPSIVDYNTPPSCQPDLWLHWKPTRDRKQMIWADSEQTVNILEWLVYLIQKVFGPKGYFLSGDVQVSDSLRIRIENSELLLNERAIDAMEILMNIMMSNMRVDLNTSIVPGRILKMEMSPDQKWAIEVEDTSSELITVLSSVENEITLVQLYSDVLFGYSGRLELDTKAIEIHWSDDAMRSGVVFDGILVTVYDLANQRMIKSTMSGGKLTPVPANYFEEGIIGNSGQIISI
;
A
#
# COMPACT_ATOMS: atom_id res chain seq x y z
N MET A 1 -8.85 -24.71 20.15
CA MET A 1 -9.51 -24.83 18.84
C MET A 1 -8.42 -24.67 17.79
N GLN A 2 -8.29 -25.58 16.83
CA GLN A 2 -7.26 -25.48 15.80
C GLN A 2 -7.91 -24.90 14.54
N LEU A 3 -7.45 -23.72 14.13
CA LEU A 3 -7.94 -23.07 12.92
C LEU A 3 -7.18 -23.65 11.73
N VAL A 4 -7.90 -24.19 10.74
CA VAL A 4 -7.32 -24.92 9.62
C VAL A 4 -7.87 -24.38 8.30
N ILE A 5 -6.95 -24.07 7.39
CA ILE A 5 -7.25 -23.68 6.00
C ILE A 5 -6.59 -24.69 5.07
N ASN A 6 -7.28 -25.07 4.00
CA ASN A 6 -6.79 -26.06 3.03
C ASN A 6 -6.27 -25.34 1.78
N PHE A 7 -5.23 -25.91 1.18
CA PHE A 7 -4.83 -25.58 -0.18
C PHE A 7 -5.57 -26.46 -1.18
N ASP A 8 -5.81 -25.94 -2.38
CA ASP A 8 -6.36 -26.68 -3.53
C ASP A 8 -5.45 -27.84 -3.97
N ARG A 9 -4.14 -27.68 -3.75
CA ARG A 9 -3.10 -28.68 -4.03
C ARG A 9 -1.94 -28.57 -3.05
N GLN A 10 -1.06 -29.57 -3.06
CA GLN A 10 0.13 -29.56 -2.21
C GLN A 10 1.04 -28.37 -2.57
N LEU A 11 1.55 -27.65 -1.57
CA LEU A 11 2.58 -26.64 -1.78
C LEU A 11 3.86 -27.26 -2.35
N ASP A 12 4.50 -26.55 -3.27
CA ASP A 12 5.87 -26.83 -3.67
C ASP A 12 6.84 -26.58 -2.50
N GLU A 13 8.06 -27.10 -2.62
CA GLU A 13 9.06 -27.02 -1.54
C GLU A 13 9.46 -25.58 -1.22
N GLU A 14 9.64 -24.74 -2.24
CA GLU A 14 10.06 -23.36 -2.05
C GLU A 14 8.98 -22.57 -1.30
N THR A 15 7.73 -22.70 -1.72
CA THR A 15 6.59 -22.04 -1.06
C THR A 15 6.38 -22.56 0.36
N TYR A 16 6.52 -23.88 0.57
CA TYR A 16 6.46 -24.46 1.91
C TYR A 16 7.53 -23.88 2.83
N TYR A 17 8.79 -23.89 2.40
CA TYR A 17 9.91 -23.43 3.22
C TYR A 17 9.90 -21.92 3.44
N LEU A 18 9.39 -21.14 2.47
CA LEU A 18 9.14 -19.72 2.66
C LEU A 18 8.16 -19.52 3.83
N VAL A 19 6.95 -20.06 3.76
CA VAL A 19 5.93 -19.81 4.80
C VAL A 19 6.35 -20.38 6.16
N ASP A 20 6.96 -21.57 6.20
CA ASP A 20 7.53 -22.12 7.45
C ASP A 20 8.63 -21.21 8.03
N GLY A 21 9.51 -20.69 7.17
CA GLY A 21 10.57 -19.77 7.54
C GLY A 21 10.06 -18.45 8.09
N LEU A 22 9.08 -17.84 7.41
CA LEU A 22 8.41 -16.62 7.86
C LEU A 22 7.75 -16.81 9.23
N ALA A 23 7.11 -17.96 9.47
CA ALA A 23 6.42 -18.26 10.71
C ALA A 23 7.34 -18.71 11.87
N ARG A 24 8.63 -18.89 11.60
CA ARG A 24 9.66 -19.25 12.60
C ARG A 24 10.62 -18.12 12.91
N THR A 25 10.46 -16.98 12.24
CA THR A 25 11.34 -15.83 12.39
C THR A 25 10.54 -14.58 12.70
N ARG A 26 11.16 -13.66 13.45
CA ARG A 26 10.66 -12.31 13.62
C ARG A 26 10.78 -11.59 12.28
N ARG A 27 9.69 -10.96 11.87
CA ARG A 27 9.64 -10.10 10.71
C ARG A 27 10.21 -8.74 11.10
N MET A 28 11.14 -8.23 10.32
CA MET A 28 11.85 -6.97 10.58
C MET A 28 12.13 -6.31 9.24
N LYS A 29 12.01 -4.97 9.21
CA LYS A 29 12.31 -4.16 8.05
C LYS A 29 13.81 -4.22 7.74
N ARG A 30 14.15 -4.47 6.48
CA ARG A 30 15.53 -4.65 6.03
C ARG A 30 15.86 -3.76 4.84
N ASP A 31 17.13 -3.37 4.78
CA ASP A 31 17.74 -2.77 3.61
C ASP A 31 17.98 -3.88 2.59
N VAL A 32 17.17 -3.90 1.53
CA VAL A 32 17.23 -4.92 0.48
C VAL A 32 18.52 -4.82 -0.34
N THR A 33 19.17 -3.65 -0.43
CA THR A 33 20.46 -3.50 -1.10
C THR A 33 21.53 -4.29 -0.36
N ILE A 34 21.58 -4.16 0.97
CA ILE A 34 22.50 -4.92 1.82
C ILE A 34 22.11 -6.40 1.83
N LEU A 35 20.83 -6.71 2.03
CA LEU A 35 20.32 -8.08 2.10
C LEU A 35 20.62 -8.88 0.82
N SER A 36 20.51 -8.25 -0.34
CA SER A 36 20.83 -8.87 -1.63
C SER A 36 22.30 -9.24 -1.78
N THR A 37 23.21 -8.62 -1.00
CA THR A 37 24.62 -9.06 -0.94
C THR A 37 24.82 -10.29 -0.06
N ILE A 38 23.95 -10.49 0.94
CA ILE A 38 23.98 -11.62 1.86
C ILE A 38 23.36 -12.86 1.20
N VAL A 39 22.26 -12.69 0.47
CA VAL A 39 21.53 -13.76 -0.23
C VAL A 39 21.38 -13.45 -1.73
N PRO A 40 22.47 -13.48 -2.51
CA PRO A 40 22.46 -13.06 -3.91
C PRO A 40 21.54 -13.92 -4.78
N GLY A 41 20.77 -13.26 -5.65
CA GLY A 41 19.87 -13.91 -6.61
C GLY A 41 18.57 -14.45 -6.01
N LYS A 42 18.24 -14.09 -4.77
CA LYS A 42 16.95 -14.38 -4.15
C LYS A 42 16.04 -13.16 -4.21
N ASP A 43 14.78 -13.41 -4.54
CA ASP A 43 13.73 -12.42 -4.31
C ASP A 43 13.48 -12.34 -2.80
N VAL A 44 13.77 -11.17 -2.24
CA VAL A 44 13.58 -10.88 -0.81
C VAL A 44 12.43 -9.91 -0.58
N GLY A 45 11.76 -9.46 -1.64
CA GLY A 45 10.76 -8.39 -1.59
C GLY A 45 11.38 -6.99 -1.48
N ILE A 46 10.56 -5.99 -1.13
CA ILE A 46 10.95 -4.57 -1.06
C ILE A 46 11.59 -4.19 0.28
N ASP A 47 11.15 -4.79 1.38
CA ASP A 47 11.63 -4.54 2.75
C ASP A 47 12.16 -5.83 3.42
N GLY A 48 12.45 -6.87 2.62
CA GLY A 48 12.87 -8.17 3.13
C GLY A 48 11.70 -9.08 3.54
N GLU A 49 10.48 -8.83 3.05
CA GLU A 49 9.26 -9.58 3.40
C GLU A 49 9.34 -11.08 3.09
N PHE A 50 10.14 -11.49 2.11
CA PHE A 50 10.32 -12.90 1.76
C PHE A 50 11.57 -13.54 2.35
N TYR A 51 12.37 -12.77 3.10
CA TYR A 51 13.60 -13.28 3.69
C TYR A 51 13.40 -13.96 5.04
N TYR A 52 14.13 -15.06 5.24
CA TYR A 52 14.33 -15.72 6.52
C TYR A 52 15.69 -16.43 6.51
N ASN A 53 16.31 -16.60 7.68
CA ASN A 53 17.58 -17.32 7.81
C ASN A 53 17.37 -18.64 8.58
N PRO A 54 17.44 -19.81 7.92
CA PRO A 54 17.29 -21.10 8.58
C PRO A 54 18.33 -21.38 9.67
N LEU A 55 19.51 -20.77 9.57
CA LEU A 55 20.58 -20.92 10.57
C LEU A 55 20.30 -20.15 11.86
N ASP A 56 19.32 -19.25 11.83
CA ASP A 56 18.98 -18.37 12.94
C ASP A 56 17.64 -18.72 13.61
N PHE A 57 17.10 -19.91 13.33
CA PHE A 57 15.86 -20.35 13.96
C PHE A 57 15.98 -20.51 15.48
N SER A 58 17.18 -20.70 16.03
CA SER A 58 17.39 -20.76 17.48
C SER A 58 17.15 -19.41 18.17
N ASP A 59 17.36 -18.30 17.46
CA ASP A 59 17.10 -16.94 17.95
C ASP A 59 15.84 -16.33 17.31
N SER A 60 15.03 -17.16 16.64
CA SER A 60 13.86 -16.73 15.89
C SER A 60 14.18 -15.65 14.85
N GLY A 61 15.32 -15.74 14.17
CA GLY A 61 15.69 -14.79 13.10
C GLY A 61 16.12 -13.40 13.59
N GLN A 62 16.46 -13.25 14.87
CA GLN A 62 16.78 -11.97 15.51
C GLN A 62 18.29 -11.70 15.64
N SER A 63 19.15 -12.60 15.16
CA SER A 63 20.59 -12.35 15.16
C SER A 63 20.90 -11.06 14.41
N ILE A 64 21.81 -10.26 14.96
CA ILE A 64 22.21 -9.01 14.34
C ILE A 64 22.90 -9.26 13.01
N ASP A 65 22.34 -8.65 11.96
CA ASP A 65 22.92 -8.61 10.63
C ASP A 65 22.79 -7.19 10.04
N PRO A 66 23.70 -6.78 9.14
CA PRO A 66 23.78 -5.39 8.68
C PRO A 66 22.60 -4.95 7.80
N SER A 67 21.74 -5.87 7.37
CA SER A 67 20.55 -5.52 6.60
C SER A 67 19.39 -5.05 7.47
N ILE A 68 19.37 -5.32 8.78
CA ILE A 68 18.25 -4.94 9.65
C ILE A 68 18.25 -3.42 9.85
N VAL A 69 17.19 -2.76 9.38
CA VAL A 69 17.00 -1.31 9.52
C VAL A 69 16.31 -0.99 10.84
N ASP A 70 15.27 -1.76 11.18
CA ASP A 70 14.55 -1.64 12.44
C ASP A 70 14.04 -3.00 12.93
N TYR A 71 14.40 -3.34 14.16
CA TYR A 71 14.04 -4.58 14.84
C TYR A 71 12.55 -4.68 15.21
N ASN A 72 11.87 -3.55 15.33
CA ASN A 72 10.51 -3.46 15.85
C ASN A 72 9.49 -2.97 14.83
N THR A 73 9.92 -2.81 13.58
CA THR A 73 9.04 -2.47 12.46
C THR A 73 9.03 -3.64 11.47
N PRO A 74 7.86 -4.24 11.15
CA PRO A 74 7.79 -5.28 10.13
C PRO A 74 8.04 -4.69 8.72
N PRO A 75 8.34 -5.54 7.72
CA PRO A 75 8.29 -5.12 6.31
C PRO A 75 6.96 -4.44 5.98
N SER A 76 6.95 -3.41 5.13
CA SER A 76 5.78 -2.52 4.97
C SER A 76 4.48 -3.24 4.58
N CYS A 77 4.55 -4.34 3.82
CA CYS A 77 3.38 -5.12 3.45
C CYS A 77 2.99 -6.22 4.46
N GLN A 78 3.73 -6.41 5.55
CA GLN A 78 3.46 -7.43 6.57
C GLN A 78 2.70 -6.84 7.76
N PRO A 79 1.62 -7.49 8.23
CA PRO A 79 0.78 -6.98 9.33
C PRO A 79 1.50 -6.78 10.67
N ASP A 80 2.51 -7.61 10.94
CA ASP A 80 3.13 -7.70 12.25
C ASP A 80 4.53 -8.31 12.17
N LEU A 81 5.20 -8.32 13.31
CA LEU A 81 6.51 -8.92 13.55
C LEU A 81 6.44 -10.46 13.61
N TRP A 82 5.25 -11.05 13.80
CA TRP A 82 5.10 -12.49 13.98
C TRP A 82 3.95 -13.07 13.16
N LEU A 83 4.29 -14.01 12.28
CA LEU A 83 3.32 -14.81 11.53
C LEU A 83 2.97 -16.08 12.30
N HIS A 84 1.71 -16.26 12.69
CA HIS A 84 1.25 -17.43 13.44
C HIS A 84 0.64 -18.53 12.56
N TRP A 85 0.33 -18.24 11.30
CA TRP A 85 -0.07 -19.29 10.35
C TRP A 85 1.15 -20.12 9.91
N LYS A 86 1.04 -21.45 10.03
CA LYS A 86 2.10 -22.40 9.66
C LYS A 86 1.59 -23.44 8.68
N PRO A 87 2.35 -23.79 7.63
CA PRO A 87 1.98 -24.90 6.77
C PRO A 87 2.14 -26.22 7.52
N THR A 88 1.25 -27.18 7.24
CA THR A 88 1.38 -28.55 7.76
C THR A 88 2.55 -29.28 7.09
N ARG A 89 3.12 -30.30 7.77
CA ARG A 89 4.24 -31.08 7.23
C ARG A 89 3.93 -31.82 5.93
N ASP A 90 2.66 -32.17 5.71
CA ASP A 90 2.21 -32.78 4.46
C ASP A 90 1.98 -31.75 3.34
N ARG A 91 2.14 -30.45 3.64
CA ARG A 91 2.05 -29.30 2.72
C ARG A 91 0.66 -29.10 2.10
N LYS A 92 -0.39 -29.60 2.75
CA LYS A 92 -1.76 -29.53 2.22
C LYS A 92 -2.64 -28.52 2.93
N GLN A 93 -2.21 -28.03 4.10
CA GLN A 93 -3.01 -27.15 4.93
C GLN A 93 -2.15 -26.09 5.60
N MET A 94 -2.80 -25.04 6.08
CA MET A 94 -2.25 -24.09 7.04
C MET A 94 -3.01 -24.21 8.35
N ILE A 95 -2.28 -24.08 9.44
CA ILE A 95 -2.82 -24.10 10.78
C ILE A 95 -2.42 -22.83 11.52
N TRP A 96 -3.33 -22.27 12.30
CA TRP A 96 -2.99 -21.22 13.25
C TRP A 96 -2.32 -21.85 14.45
N ALA A 97 -1.03 -21.54 14.65
CA ALA A 97 -0.19 -22.23 15.62
C ALA A 97 -0.34 -21.73 17.06
N ASP A 98 -0.93 -20.55 17.27
CA ASP A 98 -1.04 -19.92 18.58
C ASP A 98 -2.51 -19.75 18.98
N SER A 99 -3.04 -20.68 19.78
CA SER A 99 -4.46 -20.67 20.12
C SER A 99 -4.92 -19.52 21.03
N GLU A 100 -4.00 -18.74 21.61
CA GLU A 100 -4.32 -17.67 22.57
C GLU A 100 -4.24 -16.27 21.92
N GLN A 101 -3.45 -16.12 20.86
CA GLN A 101 -3.36 -14.87 20.11
C GLN A 101 -4.27 -14.89 18.88
N THR A 102 -5.17 -13.91 18.76
CA THR A 102 -6.06 -13.73 17.59
C THR A 102 -5.75 -12.45 16.80
N VAL A 103 -4.72 -11.72 17.23
CA VAL A 103 -4.29 -10.47 16.61
C VAL A 103 -3.80 -10.74 15.18
N ASN A 104 -4.21 -9.88 14.25
CA ASN A 104 -3.79 -9.90 12.85
C ASN A 104 -4.08 -11.21 12.09
N ILE A 105 -5.01 -12.05 12.59
CA ILE A 105 -5.30 -13.35 11.99
C ILE A 105 -5.78 -13.23 10.53
N LEU A 106 -6.62 -12.22 10.27
CA LEU A 106 -7.22 -11.97 8.96
C LEU A 106 -6.21 -11.25 8.05
N GLU A 107 -5.52 -10.27 8.59
CA GLU A 107 -4.50 -9.46 7.92
C GLU A 107 -3.36 -10.35 7.40
N TRP A 108 -2.91 -11.32 8.21
CA TRP A 108 -1.93 -12.30 7.77
C TRP A 108 -2.45 -13.23 6.68
N LEU A 109 -3.72 -13.68 6.75
CA LEU A 109 -4.31 -14.48 5.68
C LEU A 109 -4.37 -13.68 4.37
N VAL A 110 -4.80 -12.42 4.42
CA VAL A 110 -4.83 -11.52 3.27
C VAL A 110 -3.43 -11.37 2.68
N TYR A 111 -2.42 -11.04 3.50
CA TYR A 111 -1.03 -10.92 3.05
C TYR A 111 -0.55 -12.20 2.35
N LEU A 112 -0.74 -13.36 2.99
CA LEU A 112 -0.30 -14.64 2.44
C LEU A 112 -1.01 -15.00 1.13
N ILE A 113 -2.33 -14.79 1.05
CA ILE A 113 -3.11 -14.99 -0.18
C ILE A 113 -2.58 -14.10 -1.29
N GLN A 114 -2.41 -12.79 -1.03
CA GLN A 114 -2.10 -11.81 -2.07
C GLN A 114 -0.63 -11.80 -2.48
N LYS A 115 0.31 -12.00 -1.54
CA LYS A 115 1.75 -11.85 -1.80
C LYS A 115 2.51 -13.17 -1.92
N VAL A 116 1.97 -14.29 -1.43
CA VAL A 116 2.67 -15.58 -1.43
C VAL A 116 1.96 -16.62 -2.30
N PHE A 117 0.68 -16.87 -2.06
CA PHE A 117 -0.05 -17.98 -2.68
C PHE A 117 -0.64 -17.62 -4.04
N GLY A 118 -1.32 -16.48 -4.15
CA GLY A 118 -1.96 -15.99 -5.37
C GLY A 118 -1.00 -15.84 -6.55
N PRO A 119 0.18 -15.20 -6.38
CA PRO A 119 1.18 -15.10 -7.46
C PRO A 119 1.68 -16.46 -7.97
N LYS A 120 1.60 -17.51 -7.14
CA LYS A 120 1.95 -18.89 -7.46
C LYS A 120 0.73 -19.75 -7.87
N GLY A 121 -0.44 -19.13 -7.99
CA GLY A 121 -1.69 -19.74 -8.43
C GLY A 121 -2.30 -20.74 -7.45
N TYR A 122 -1.99 -20.66 -6.17
CA TYR A 122 -2.61 -21.50 -5.13
C TYR A 122 -3.95 -20.91 -4.70
N PHE A 123 -4.93 -21.78 -4.45
CA PHE A 123 -6.24 -21.40 -3.94
C PHE A 123 -6.47 -21.96 -2.55
N LEU A 124 -7.02 -21.14 -1.67
CA LEU A 124 -7.27 -21.50 -0.28
C LEU A 124 -8.77 -21.64 -0.03
N SER A 125 -9.13 -22.63 0.78
CA SER A 125 -10.51 -22.84 1.21
C SER A 125 -10.58 -23.30 2.67
N GLY A 126 -11.54 -22.77 3.42
CA GLY A 126 -11.70 -23.12 4.82
C GLY A 126 -12.85 -22.38 5.48
N ASP A 127 -13.28 -22.87 6.63
CA ASP A 127 -14.35 -22.26 7.41
C ASP A 127 -13.95 -22.35 8.88
N VAL A 128 -13.71 -21.19 9.47
CA VAL A 128 -13.00 -21.05 10.73
C VAL A 128 -13.79 -20.14 11.65
N GLN A 129 -14.31 -20.70 12.73
CA GLN A 129 -14.81 -19.91 13.86
C GLN A 129 -13.61 -19.46 14.70
N VAL A 130 -13.37 -18.16 14.83
CA VAL A 130 -12.27 -17.60 15.63
C VAL A 130 -12.75 -17.27 17.05
N SER A 131 -13.91 -16.65 17.17
CA SER A 131 -14.59 -16.32 18.44
C SER A 131 -16.11 -16.37 18.25
N ASP A 132 -16.92 -16.18 19.29
CA ASP A 132 -18.39 -16.15 19.18
C ASP A 132 -18.92 -15.10 18.19
N SER A 133 -18.15 -14.04 17.92
CA SER A 133 -18.51 -12.94 17.03
C SER A 133 -17.72 -12.89 15.72
N LEU A 134 -16.76 -13.80 15.54
CA LEU A 134 -15.83 -13.76 14.41
C LEU A 134 -15.72 -15.13 13.75
N ARG A 135 -16.21 -15.21 12.51
CA ARG A 135 -16.06 -16.34 11.60
C ARG A 135 -15.39 -15.89 10.31
N ILE A 136 -14.35 -16.60 9.91
CA ILE A 136 -13.64 -16.39 8.64
C ILE A 136 -13.95 -17.59 7.76
N ARG A 137 -14.57 -17.35 6.61
CA ARG A 137 -14.70 -18.36 5.55
C ARG A 137 -13.82 -17.94 4.37
N ILE A 138 -13.19 -18.92 3.74
CA ILE A 138 -12.39 -18.74 2.53
C ILE A 138 -12.96 -19.68 1.47
N GLU A 139 -13.29 -19.13 0.31
CA GLU A 139 -13.78 -19.87 -0.85
C GLU A 139 -12.93 -19.48 -2.06
N ASN A 140 -12.07 -20.39 -2.54
CA ASN A 140 -11.18 -20.12 -3.67
C ASN A 140 -10.35 -18.83 -3.49
N SER A 141 -9.78 -18.66 -2.29
CA SER A 141 -9.04 -17.45 -1.87
C SER A 141 -9.86 -16.17 -1.72
N GLU A 142 -11.18 -16.19 -1.93
CA GLU A 142 -12.07 -15.10 -1.55
C GLU A 142 -12.43 -15.21 -0.07
N LEU A 143 -12.32 -14.10 0.66
CA LEU A 143 -12.52 -14.06 2.10
C LEU A 143 -13.91 -13.53 2.44
N LEU A 144 -14.58 -14.22 3.35
CA LEU A 144 -15.84 -13.79 3.95
C LEU A 144 -15.67 -13.68 5.47
N LEU A 145 -16.01 -12.51 6.00
CA LEU A 145 -16.06 -12.24 7.43
C LEU A 145 -17.52 -12.23 7.87
N ASN A 146 -17.92 -13.16 8.73
CA ASN A 146 -19.31 -13.29 9.17
C ASN A 146 -20.32 -13.29 7.98
N GLU A 147 -20.01 -14.08 6.95
CA GLU A 147 -20.77 -14.20 5.69
C GLU A 147 -20.79 -12.93 4.81
N ARG A 148 -19.93 -11.94 5.08
CA ARG A 148 -19.76 -10.75 4.23
C ARG A 148 -18.43 -10.83 3.50
N ALA A 149 -18.44 -10.72 2.18
CA ALA A 149 -17.23 -10.57 1.40
C ALA A 149 -16.44 -9.36 1.88
N ILE A 150 -15.12 -9.51 1.97
CA ILE A 150 -14.19 -8.43 2.29
C ILE A 150 -13.33 -8.13 1.07
N ASP A 151 -12.95 -6.86 0.92
CA ASP A 151 -11.97 -6.48 -0.08
C ASP A 151 -10.56 -6.73 0.46
N ALA A 152 -9.91 -7.78 -0.05
CA ALA A 152 -8.56 -8.14 0.35
C ALA A 152 -7.53 -7.05 -0.01
N MET A 153 -7.78 -6.27 -1.07
CA MET A 153 -6.90 -5.16 -1.44
C MET A 153 -7.04 -3.99 -0.46
N GLU A 154 -8.25 -3.70 0.01
CA GLU A 154 -8.48 -2.70 1.05
C GLU A 154 -7.70 -3.05 2.33
N ILE A 155 -7.74 -4.32 2.76
CA ILE A 155 -7.01 -4.77 3.95
C ILE A 155 -5.50 -4.70 3.74
N LEU A 156 -5.01 -5.18 2.60
CA LEU A 156 -3.58 -5.12 2.26
C LEU A 156 -3.06 -3.68 2.25
N MET A 157 -3.86 -2.77 1.68
CA MET A 157 -3.57 -1.36 1.70
C MET A 157 -3.55 -0.79 3.13
N ASN A 158 -4.52 -1.15 3.96
CA ASN A 158 -4.56 -0.70 5.36
C ASN A 158 -3.32 -1.16 6.16
N ILE A 159 -2.80 -2.36 5.89
CA ILE A 159 -1.53 -2.84 6.46
C ILE A 159 -0.38 -1.92 6.03
N MET A 160 -0.24 -1.72 4.72
CA MET A 160 0.82 -0.88 4.15
C MET A 160 0.77 0.55 4.71
N MET A 161 -0.43 1.12 4.81
CA MET A 161 -0.63 2.46 5.36
C MET A 161 -0.30 2.53 6.86
N SER A 162 -0.66 1.50 7.64
CA SER A 162 -0.37 1.46 9.07
C SER A 162 1.12 1.41 9.35
N ASN A 163 1.87 0.60 8.59
CA ASN A 163 3.33 0.54 8.69
C ASN A 163 3.98 1.83 8.18
N MET A 164 3.40 2.47 7.16
CA MET A 164 3.87 3.76 6.65
C MET A 164 3.69 4.92 7.63
N ARG A 165 2.63 4.91 8.45
CA ARG A 165 2.46 5.90 9.54
C ARG A 165 3.63 5.88 10.53
N VAL A 166 4.32 4.74 10.65
CA VAL A 166 5.50 4.59 11.51
C VAL A 166 6.75 5.17 10.83
N ASP A 167 6.84 5.09 9.49
CA ASP A 167 7.99 5.54 8.70
C ASP A 167 7.96 7.03 8.30
N LEU A 168 6.77 7.64 8.24
CA LEU A 168 6.61 9.08 7.95
C LEU A 168 7.03 9.91 9.16
N ASN A 169 8.34 10.12 9.31
CA ASN A 169 8.92 11.20 10.11
C ASN A 169 8.74 12.56 9.38
N THR A 170 7.53 12.80 8.86
CA THR A 170 7.13 14.07 8.26
C THR A 170 6.66 15.00 9.38
N SER A 171 7.00 16.28 9.28
CA SER A 171 6.51 17.36 10.17
C SER A 171 4.98 17.49 10.23
N ILE A 172 4.25 16.68 9.46
CA ILE A 172 2.81 16.51 9.50
C ILE A 172 2.49 15.56 10.66
N VAL A 173 2.08 16.13 11.78
CA VAL A 173 1.58 15.36 12.92
C VAL A 173 0.30 14.63 12.44
N PRO A 174 0.23 13.30 12.50
CA PRO A 174 -0.72 12.53 11.70
C PRO A 174 -2.13 12.65 12.29
N GLY A 175 -3.11 13.01 11.47
CA GLY A 175 -4.52 12.80 11.81
C GLY A 175 -5.14 11.64 11.00
N ARG A 176 -6.45 11.71 10.73
CA ARG A 176 -7.31 10.64 10.19
C ARG A 176 -7.32 10.62 8.66
N ILE A 177 -7.07 9.47 8.04
CA ILE A 177 -7.32 9.29 6.59
C ILE A 177 -8.83 9.28 6.35
N LEU A 178 -9.31 10.10 5.41
CA LEU A 178 -10.72 10.27 5.08
C LEU A 178 -11.12 9.56 3.78
N LYS A 179 -10.24 9.58 2.77
CA LYS A 179 -10.53 9.06 1.43
C LYS A 179 -9.23 8.66 0.71
N MET A 180 -9.30 7.64 -0.14
CA MET A 180 -8.19 7.22 -1.00
C MET A 180 -8.70 6.81 -2.38
N GLU A 181 -7.99 7.19 -3.43
CA GLU A 181 -8.25 6.76 -4.81
C GLU A 181 -6.93 6.38 -5.49
N MET A 182 -6.93 5.24 -6.19
CA MET A 182 -5.77 4.72 -6.93
C MET A 182 -6.01 4.85 -8.43
N SER A 183 -4.97 5.24 -9.16
CA SER A 183 -4.96 5.20 -10.61
C SER A 183 -4.73 3.79 -11.16
N PRO A 184 -5.05 3.55 -12.45
CA PRO A 184 -4.65 2.33 -13.15
C PRO A 184 -3.13 2.08 -13.17
N ASP A 185 -2.30 3.12 -12.99
CA ASP A 185 -0.83 3.05 -12.92
C ASP A 185 -0.27 3.13 -11.48
N GLN A 186 -1.07 2.79 -10.47
CA GLN A 186 -0.67 2.68 -9.05
C GLN A 186 -0.18 3.98 -8.40
N LYS A 187 -0.64 5.13 -8.88
CA LYS A 187 -0.53 6.41 -8.18
C LYS A 187 -1.74 6.58 -7.27
N TRP A 188 -1.55 7.25 -6.14
CA TRP A 188 -2.53 7.40 -5.09
C TRP A 188 -2.79 8.86 -4.79
N ALA A 189 -4.06 9.19 -4.62
CA ALA A 189 -4.50 10.39 -3.93
C ALA A 189 -5.07 9.99 -2.58
N ILE A 190 -4.62 10.65 -1.51
CA ILE A 190 -4.93 10.31 -0.13
C ILE A 190 -5.37 11.58 0.58
N GLU A 191 -6.60 11.60 1.08
CA GLU A 191 -7.09 12.67 1.94
C GLU A 191 -6.81 12.33 3.40
N VAL A 192 -6.11 13.23 4.07
CA VAL A 192 -5.72 13.13 5.47
C VAL A 192 -6.24 14.37 6.19
N GLU A 193 -7.11 14.19 7.17
CA GLU A 193 -7.37 15.19 8.19
C GLU A 193 -6.17 15.21 9.12
N ASP A 194 -5.50 16.34 9.33
CA ASP A 194 -4.38 16.44 10.26
C ASP A 194 -4.85 16.63 11.71
N THR A 195 -3.92 16.72 12.67
CA THR A 195 -4.28 16.93 14.09
C THR A 195 -4.98 18.26 14.39
N SER A 196 -4.96 19.22 13.46
CA SER A 196 -5.68 20.49 13.57
C SER A 196 -7.08 20.44 12.93
N SER A 197 -7.52 19.25 12.48
CA SER A 197 -8.74 19.06 11.69
C SER A 197 -8.69 19.75 10.32
N GLU A 198 -7.49 20.02 9.82
CA GLU A 198 -7.27 20.56 8.48
C GLU A 198 -7.17 19.40 7.48
N LEU A 199 -7.88 19.52 6.35
CA LEU A 199 -7.91 18.48 5.33
C LEU A 199 -6.76 18.71 4.35
N ILE A 200 -5.89 17.72 4.25
CA ILE A 200 -4.70 17.69 3.41
C ILE A 200 -4.91 16.61 2.36
N THR A 201 -4.69 16.95 1.08
CA THR A 201 -4.59 15.93 0.04
C THR A 201 -3.13 15.67 -0.27
N VAL A 202 -2.75 14.40 -0.15
CA VAL A 202 -1.42 13.88 -0.43
C VAL A 202 -1.49 13.08 -1.72
N LEU A 203 -0.69 13.48 -2.70
CA LEU A 203 -0.43 12.67 -3.88
C LEU A 203 0.84 11.88 -3.66
N SER A 204 0.72 10.58 -3.86
CA SER A 204 1.81 9.65 -3.71
C SER A 204 1.89 8.73 -4.91
N SER A 205 3.09 8.33 -5.32
CA SER A 205 3.27 7.21 -6.24
C SER A 205 3.65 5.98 -5.47
N VAL A 206 3.19 4.82 -5.93
CA VAL A 206 3.78 3.56 -5.49
C VAL A 206 5.11 3.35 -6.23
N GLU A 207 6.20 3.45 -5.50
CA GLU A 207 7.47 2.87 -5.91
C GLU A 207 7.51 1.41 -5.47
N ASN A 208 8.05 0.56 -6.36
CA ASN A 208 8.27 -0.86 -6.11
C ASN A 208 7.02 -1.58 -5.57
N GLU A 209 5.84 -1.30 -6.12
CA GLU A 209 4.56 -1.94 -5.80
C GLU A 209 4.00 -1.79 -4.37
N ILE A 210 4.75 -1.26 -3.39
CA ILE A 210 4.25 -1.06 -2.02
C ILE A 210 4.68 0.23 -1.30
N THR A 211 5.66 0.98 -1.82
CA THR A 211 6.16 2.18 -1.15
C THR A 211 5.44 3.41 -1.67
N LEU A 212 4.61 4.08 -0.87
CA LEU A 212 4.10 5.38 -1.28
C LEU A 212 5.16 6.44 -1.05
N VAL A 213 5.71 6.92 -2.14
CA VAL A 213 6.55 8.11 -2.15
C VAL A 213 5.62 9.30 -2.27
N GLN A 214 5.58 10.14 -1.23
CA GLN A 214 4.89 11.41 -1.28
C GLN A 214 5.52 12.25 -2.39
N LEU A 215 4.75 12.47 -3.46
CA LEU A 215 5.13 13.34 -4.55
C LEU A 215 4.77 14.79 -4.21
N TYR A 216 3.60 14.97 -3.59
CA TYR A 216 3.04 16.29 -3.31
C TYR A 216 2.07 16.24 -2.13
N SER A 217 2.02 17.32 -1.34
CA SER A 217 0.96 17.54 -0.35
C SER A 217 0.56 19.00 -0.36
N ASP A 218 -0.74 19.29 -0.34
CA ASP A 218 -1.25 20.63 -0.12
C ASP A 218 -2.48 20.57 0.78
N VAL A 219 -2.72 21.67 1.47
CA VAL A 219 -3.97 21.88 2.20
C VAL A 219 -5.03 22.13 1.14
N LEU A 220 -5.87 21.12 0.91
CA LEU A 220 -6.92 21.20 -0.08
C LEU A 220 -8.24 21.09 0.66
N PHE A 221 -9.04 22.15 0.57
CA PHE A 221 -10.39 22.19 1.12
C PHE A 221 -11.21 21.02 0.56
N GLY A 222 -11.92 20.32 1.45
CA GLY A 222 -12.62 19.06 1.23
C GLY A 222 -13.07 18.80 -0.21
N TYR A 223 -12.53 17.73 -0.79
CA TYR A 223 -12.82 17.31 -2.13
C TYR A 223 -14.00 16.32 -2.15
N SER A 224 -14.92 16.48 -3.10
CA SER A 224 -16.01 15.53 -3.34
C SER A 224 -16.17 15.14 -4.82
N GLY A 225 -15.13 15.34 -5.64
CA GLY A 225 -15.19 15.03 -7.07
C GLY A 225 -14.47 13.76 -7.50
N ARG A 226 -14.19 13.66 -8.81
CA ARG A 226 -13.61 12.50 -9.51
C ARG A 226 -12.15 12.74 -9.93
N LEU A 227 -11.24 11.81 -9.64
CA LEU A 227 -9.87 11.85 -10.12
C LEU A 227 -9.78 11.21 -11.50
N GLU A 228 -9.22 11.93 -12.48
CA GLU A 228 -8.93 11.39 -13.80
C GLU A 228 -7.40 11.30 -13.96
N LEU A 229 -6.91 10.08 -14.13
CA LEU A 229 -5.50 9.73 -14.02
C LEU A 229 -5.00 9.26 -15.39
N ASP A 230 -4.05 10.00 -15.96
CA ASP A 230 -3.28 9.58 -17.13
C ASP A 230 -1.83 9.27 -16.70
N THR A 231 -1.15 8.48 -17.51
CA THR A 231 0.26 8.07 -17.39
C THR A 231 1.22 9.20 -17.03
N LYS A 232 0.90 10.46 -17.37
CA LYS A 232 1.75 11.63 -17.16
C LYS A 232 1.16 12.72 -16.26
N ALA A 233 -0.15 12.71 -16.01
CA ALA A 233 -0.80 13.77 -15.26
C ALA A 233 -1.93 13.25 -14.36
N ILE A 234 -2.06 13.85 -13.19
CA ILE A 234 -3.19 13.64 -12.28
C ILE A 234 -4.10 14.85 -12.40
N GLU A 235 -5.33 14.65 -12.86
CA GLU A 235 -6.37 15.67 -12.88
C GLU A 235 -7.32 15.50 -11.68
N ILE A 236 -7.43 16.56 -10.89
CA ILE A 236 -8.26 16.61 -9.68
C ILE A 236 -9.45 17.54 -9.96
N HIS A 237 -10.67 17.00 -10.12
CA HIS A 237 -11.89 17.80 -10.35
C HIS A 237 -12.61 18.13 -9.04
N TRP A 238 -12.51 19.35 -8.50
CA TRP A 238 -13.21 19.71 -7.25
C TRP A 238 -14.67 20.08 -7.51
N SER A 239 -15.59 19.66 -6.64
CA SER A 239 -17.03 19.94 -6.77
C SER A 239 -17.54 21.03 -5.80
N ASP A 240 -16.71 22.01 -5.46
CA ASP A 240 -17.20 23.22 -4.80
C ASP A 240 -17.92 24.14 -5.81
N ASP A 241 -18.65 25.15 -5.33
CA ASP A 241 -19.45 26.09 -6.15
C ASP A 241 -18.63 26.83 -7.23
N ALA A 242 -17.30 26.65 -7.27
CA ALA A 242 -16.38 27.24 -8.24
C ALA A 242 -15.76 26.24 -9.25
N MET A 243 -16.11 24.94 -9.22
CA MET A 243 -15.59 23.89 -10.13
C MET A 243 -14.10 24.08 -10.38
N ARG A 244 -13.27 23.84 -9.38
CA ARG A 244 -11.82 24.02 -9.59
C ARG A 244 -11.26 22.76 -10.29
N SER A 245 -10.14 22.85 -11.02
CA SER A 245 -9.37 21.67 -11.44
C SER A 245 -7.86 21.82 -11.21
N GLY A 246 -7.21 20.73 -10.79
CA GLY A 246 -5.78 20.69 -10.49
C GLY A 246 -5.04 19.71 -11.39
N VAL A 247 -3.93 20.12 -12.01
CA VAL A 247 -3.08 19.20 -12.80
C VAL A 247 -1.74 19.04 -12.12
N VAL A 248 -1.36 17.80 -11.81
CA VAL A 248 -0.03 17.43 -11.31
C VAL A 248 0.72 16.65 -12.37
N PHE A 249 1.90 17.13 -12.76
CA PHE A 249 2.76 16.52 -13.79
C PHE A 249 4.13 16.25 -13.19
N ASP A 250 4.63 15.02 -13.31
CA ASP A 250 5.92 14.59 -12.73
C ASP A 250 6.10 15.00 -11.25
N GLY A 251 5.03 14.86 -10.45
CA GLY A 251 5.04 15.19 -9.01
C GLY A 251 4.99 16.69 -8.67
N ILE A 252 4.84 17.57 -9.66
CA ILE A 252 4.74 19.01 -9.47
C ILE A 252 3.31 19.46 -9.76
N LEU A 253 2.67 20.16 -8.81
CA LEU A 253 1.38 20.82 -9.07
C LEU A 253 1.59 21.92 -10.12
N VAL A 254 1.13 21.69 -11.34
CA VAL A 254 1.34 22.60 -12.47
C VAL A 254 0.35 23.74 -12.43
N THR A 255 -0.93 23.47 -12.17
CA THR A 255 -1.99 24.48 -12.25
C THR A 255 -3.18 24.11 -11.36
N VAL A 256 -3.73 25.10 -10.67
CA VAL A 256 -5.08 25.11 -10.08
C VAL A 256 -5.90 26.11 -10.87
N TYR A 257 -7.01 25.65 -11.41
CA TYR A 257 -7.90 26.40 -12.29
C TYR A 257 -9.26 26.59 -11.64
N ASP A 258 -9.90 27.72 -11.90
CA ASP A 258 -11.28 28.06 -11.54
C ASP A 258 -12.12 27.89 -12.80
N LEU A 259 -12.77 26.72 -13.00
CA LEU A 259 -13.53 26.47 -14.23
C LEU A 259 -14.76 27.37 -14.29
N ALA A 260 -15.38 27.66 -13.15
CA ALA A 260 -16.56 28.55 -13.10
C ALA A 260 -16.23 29.97 -13.58
N ASN A 261 -15.05 30.49 -13.22
CA ASN A 261 -14.64 31.85 -13.58
C ASN A 261 -13.61 31.92 -14.71
N GLN A 262 -13.30 30.79 -15.35
CA GLN A 262 -12.29 30.67 -16.40
C GLN A 262 -10.97 31.39 -16.08
N ARG A 263 -10.38 31.11 -14.91
CA ARG A 263 -9.10 31.72 -14.52
C ARG A 263 -8.17 30.76 -13.80
N MET A 264 -6.87 30.99 -13.97
CA MET A 264 -5.84 30.32 -13.19
C MET A 264 -5.78 30.91 -11.77
N ILE A 265 -5.85 30.06 -10.75
CA ILE A 265 -5.76 30.45 -9.33
C ILE A 265 -4.31 30.38 -8.85
N LYS A 266 -3.58 29.31 -9.19
CA LYS A 266 -2.23 29.03 -8.70
C LYS A 266 -1.47 28.19 -9.73
N SER A 267 -0.18 28.47 -9.93
CA SER A 267 0.73 27.63 -10.72
C SER A 267 2.06 27.53 -10.01
N THR A 268 2.66 26.35 -9.93
CA THR A 268 3.98 26.18 -9.32
C THR A 268 5.06 26.23 -10.40
N MET A 269 6.13 26.99 -10.15
CA MET A 269 7.26 27.11 -11.07
C MET A 269 8.36 26.13 -10.70
N SER A 270 8.80 25.29 -11.64
CA SER A 270 10.05 24.55 -11.52
C SER A 270 11.17 25.31 -12.25
N GLY A 271 12.21 25.72 -11.52
CA GLY A 271 13.42 26.29 -12.14
C GLY A 271 13.24 27.57 -12.97
N GLY A 272 12.18 28.36 -12.73
CA GLY A 272 11.99 29.64 -13.42
C GLY A 272 11.24 29.56 -14.77
N LYS A 273 10.79 28.37 -15.21
CA LYS A 273 9.90 28.21 -16.36
C LYS A 273 8.53 27.68 -15.92
N LEU A 274 7.47 28.28 -16.44
CA LEU A 274 6.13 27.69 -16.41
C LEU A 274 6.15 26.47 -17.34
N THR A 275 5.84 25.29 -16.82
CA THR A 275 5.58 24.11 -17.65
C THR A 275 4.14 24.24 -18.17
N PRO A 276 3.93 24.39 -19.49
CA PRO A 276 2.57 24.45 -20.02
C PRO A 276 1.87 23.13 -19.79
N VAL A 277 0.62 23.17 -19.32
CA VAL A 277 -0.25 21.98 -19.31
C VAL A 277 -0.47 21.56 -20.77
N PRO A 278 -0.31 20.26 -21.12
CA PRO A 278 -0.53 19.79 -22.49
C PRO A 278 -1.95 20.13 -23.00
N ALA A 279 -2.05 20.57 -24.26
CA ALA A 279 -3.29 21.10 -24.84
C ALA A 279 -4.48 20.10 -24.82
N ASN A 280 -4.20 18.81 -24.72
CA ASN A 280 -5.21 17.75 -24.60
C ASN A 280 -5.94 17.73 -23.25
N TYR A 281 -5.48 18.47 -22.25
CA TYR A 281 -6.18 18.62 -20.96
C TYR A 281 -7.00 19.93 -20.89
N PHE A 282 -7.09 20.67 -21.99
CA PHE A 282 -8.05 21.74 -22.16
C PHE A 282 -9.05 21.32 -23.23
N GLU A 283 -10.33 21.16 -22.89
CA GLU A 283 -11.37 21.26 -23.91
C GLU A 283 -11.24 22.65 -24.56
N GLU A 284 -11.34 22.68 -25.89
CA GLU A 284 -11.00 23.81 -26.76
C GLU A 284 -11.21 25.20 -26.14
N GLY A 285 -10.11 25.91 -25.91
CA GLY A 285 -10.10 27.36 -25.81
C GLY A 285 -10.24 27.94 -24.40
N ILE A 286 -9.11 28.11 -23.73
CA ILE A 286 -8.99 29.09 -22.65
C ILE A 286 -7.83 30.03 -22.97
N ILE A 287 -8.20 31.26 -23.30
CA ILE A 287 -7.28 32.38 -23.57
C ILE A 287 -6.77 32.88 -22.22
N GLY A 288 -5.46 32.76 -21.99
CA GLY A 288 -4.81 33.34 -20.81
C GLY A 288 -4.96 34.86 -20.78
N ASN A 289 -5.47 35.40 -19.67
CA ASN A 289 -5.54 36.83 -19.40
C ASN A 289 -4.14 37.38 -19.02
N SER A 290 -3.23 37.38 -19.98
CA SER A 290 -2.05 38.26 -20.01
C SER A 290 -1.31 38.21 -21.35
N GLY A 291 -1.99 38.13 -22.50
CA GLY A 291 -1.53 38.73 -23.76
C GLY A 291 -0.11 38.45 -24.27
N GLN A 292 0.58 37.40 -23.81
CA GLN A 292 1.91 37.03 -24.29
C GLN A 292 1.86 35.65 -24.90
N ILE A 293 1.95 35.65 -26.23
CA ILE A 293 2.31 34.49 -27.04
C ILE A 293 3.72 34.08 -26.60
N ILE A 294 3.85 32.97 -25.88
CA ILE A 294 5.13 32.27 -25.79
C ILE A 294 5.22 31.46 -27.08
N SER A 295 6.00 31.94 -28.05
CA SER A 295 6.31 31.18 -29.25
C SER A 295 7.17 29.97 -28.88
N ILE A 296 6.81 28.84 -29.47
CA ILE A 296 7.41 27.49 -29.40
C ILE A 296 8.93 27.54 -29.53
#